data_AF-A0AAE3ZYB0-F1
#
_entry.id   AF-A0AAE3ZYB0-F1
#
_cell.length_a   1.000
_cell.length_b   1.000
_cell.length_c   1.000
_cell.angle_alpha   90.00
_cell.angle_beta   90.00
_cell.angle_gamma   90.00
#
_symmetry.space_group_name_H-M   'P 1'
#
loop_
_entity.id
_entity.type
_entity.pdbx_description
1 polymer ?
#
loop_
_entity_poly.entity_id
_entity_poly.type
_entity_poly.pdbx_seq_one_letter_code
_entity_poly.pdbx_strand_id
1 'polypeptide(L)'
;MEPVTSAALAATVVPLATGAAGAPGTAAWAALAEFAARHDVGGPELDAVDDAPGDPARVAAFADALTALADRDPEAAAWLHRWLSDADRIVDVPHLPQTVTDPVSGSVTRPQA
;
A
#
# COMPACT_ATOMS: atom_id res chain seq x y z
N MET A 1 18.92 7.13 6.50
CA MET A 1 17.50 7.23 6.13
C MET A 1 17.51 7.38 4.62
N GLU A 2 16.96 6.43 3.88
CA GLU A 2 16.96 6.52 2.42
C GLU A 2 16.01 7.66 2.00
N PRO A 3 16.31 8.41 0.93
CA PRO A 3 15.41 9.47 0.49
C PRO A 3 14.09 8.88 0.00
N VAL A 4 12.97 9.51 0.37
CA VAL A 4 11.66 9.25 -0.24
C VAL A 4 11.75 9.70 -1.70
N THR A 5 11.64 8.78 -2.64
CA THR A 5 11.70 9.10 -4.07
C THR A 5 10.35 8.89 -4.73
N SER A 6 10.05 9.74 -5.71
CA SER A 6 8.87 9.63 -6.57
C SER A 6 8.76 8.22 -7.21
N ALA A 7 9.89 7.65 -7.65
CA ALA A 7 9.91 6.30 -8.19
C ALA A 7 9.51 5.21 -7.18
N ALA A 8 10.01 5.28 -5.94
CA ALA A 8 9.64 4.34 -4.89
C ALA A 8 8.16 4.46 -4.50
N LEU A 9 7.66 5.70 -4.38
CA LEU A 9 6.24 5.96 -4.15
C LEU A 9 5.37 5.40 -5.27
N ALA A 10 5.70 5.67 -6.53
CA ALA A 10 4.94 5.19 -7.66
C ALA A 10 4.88 3.65 -7.73
N ALA A 11 6.01 2.97 -7.52
CA ALA A 11 6.08 1.51 -7.52
C ALA A 11 5.21 0.87 -6.43
N THR A 12 5.12 1.51 -5.26
CA THR A 12 4.30 1.03 -4.13
C THR A 12 2.83 1.41 -4.28
N VAL A 13 2.52 2.59 -4.83
CA VAL A 13 1.14 3.08 -4.98
C VAL A 13 0.33 2.24 -5.96
N VAL A 14 0.90 1.83 -7.11
CA VAL A 14 0.17 1.05 -8.14
C VAL A 14 -0.51 -0.21 -7.55
N PRO A 15 0.19 -1.14 -6.87
CA PRO A 15 -0.45 -2.34 -6.32
C PRO A 15 -1.44 -2.06 -5.18
N LEU A 16 -1.30 -0.94 -4.48
CA LEU A 16 -2.21 -0.56 -3.40
C LEU A 16 -3.51 0.07 -3.93
N ALA A 17 -3.39 1.04 -4.86
CA ALA A 17 -4.51 1.74 -5.46
C ALA A 17 -5.36 0.83 -6.36
N THR A 18 -4.73 -0.15 -7.03
CA THR A 18 -5.44 -1.18 -7.81
C THR A 18 -6.07 -2.27 -6.95
N GLY A 19 -5.79 -2.29 -5.64
CA GLY A 19 -6.28 -3.32 -4.72
C GLY A 19 -5.58 -4.69 -4.85
N ALA A 20 -4.52 -4.80 -5.66
CA ALA A 20 -3.78 -6.05 -5.85
C ALA A 20 -3.16 -6.60 -4.54
N ALA A 21 -2.83 -5.71 -3.61
CA ALA A 21 -2.35 -6.05 -2.27
C ALA A 21 -3.47 -6.47 -1.27
N GLY A 22 -4.73 -6.53 -1.70
CA GLY A 22 -5.86 -6.93 -0.86
C GLY A 22 -6.19 -5.94 0.26
N ALA A 23 -6.93 -6.40 1.28
CA ALA A 23 -7.36 -5.57 2.41
C ALA A 23 -6.25 -4.76 3.12
N PRO A 24 -5.05 -5.32 3.41
CA PRO A 24 -3.98 -4.51 4.00
C PRO A 24 -3.48 -3.44 3.03
N GLY A 25 -3.48 -3.70 1.72
CA GLY A 25 -3.12 -2.72 0.73
C GLY A 25 -4.13 -1.58 0.60
N THR A 26 -5.42 -1.91 0.63
CA THR A 26 -6.50 -0.92 0.66
C THR A 26 -6.41 -0.03 1.89
N ALA A 27 -6.08 -0.58 3.06
CA ALA A 27 -5.89 0.20 4.28
C ALA A 27 -4.66 1.13 4.18
N ALA A 28 -3.57 0.65 3.60
CA ALA A 28 -2.37 1.47 3.36
C ALA A 28 -2.64 2.60 2.35
N TRP A 29 -3.41 2.34 1.29
CA TRP A 29 -3.87 3.34 0.33
C TRP A 29 -4.74 4.42 1.02
N ALA A 30 -5.73 4.01 1.81
CA ALA A 30 -6.60 4.93 2.53
C ALA A 30 -5.82 5.85 3.49
N ALA A 31 -4.82 5.30 4.20
CA ALA A 31 -3.97 6.08 5.08
C ALA A 31 -3.14 7.13 4.30
N LEU A 32 -2.66 6.80 3.09
CA LEU A 32 -1.95 7.74 2.23
C LEU A 32 -2.88 8.83 1.68
N ALA A 33 -4.09 8.47 1.24
CA ALA A 33 -5.10 9.41 0.78
C ALA A 33 -5.50 10.41 1.88
N GLU A 34 -5.73 9.92 3.10
CA GLU A 34 -6.07 10.77 4.25
C GLU A 34 -4.90 11.72 4.63
N PHE A 35 -3.67 11.22 4.55
CA PHE A 35 -2.48 12.04 4.73
C PHE A 35 -2.40 13.15 3.66
N ALA A 36 -2.56 12.79 2.38
CA ALA A 36 -2.52 13.75 1.28
C ALA A 36 -3.60 14.84 1.43
N ALA A 37 -4.83 14.45 1.77
CA ALA A 37 -5.93 15.38 2.02
C ALA A 37 -5.67 16.33 3.21
N ARG A 38 -5.05 15.84 4.30
CA ARG A 38 -4.71 16.66 5.46
C ARG A 38 -3.63 17.71 5.16
N HIS A 39 -2.71 17.40 4.26
CA HIS A 39 -1.65 18.30 3.83
C HIS A 39 -2.02 19.14 2.60
N ASP A 40 -3.27 19.06 2.13
CA ASP A 40 -3.78 19.73 0.93
C ASP A 40 -2.84 19.54 -0.28
N VAL A 41 -2.32 18.31 -0.44
CA VAL A 41 -1.37 17.95 -1.49
C VAL A 41 -1.98 16.95 -2.45
N GLY A 42 -1.74 17.16 -3.73
CA GLY A 42 -2.04 16.16 -4.74
C GLY A 42 -3.53 15.80 -4.82
N GLY A 43 -4.45 16.67 -4.42
CA GLY A 43 -5.89 16.41 -4.45
C GLY A 43 -6.40 15.98 -5.82
N PRO A 44 -6.20 16.76 -6.90
CA PRO A 44 -6.62 16.35 -8.23
C PRO A 44 -5.84 15.14 -8.75
N GLU A 45 -4.58 14.97 -8.35
CA GLU A 45 -3.78 13.79 -8.68
C GLU A 45 -4.28 12.53 -7.96
N LEU A 46 -4.72 12.65 -6.71
CA LEU A 46 -5.32 11.58 -5.91
C LEU A 46 -6.65 11.14 -6.53
N ASP A 47 -7.54 12.09 -6.85
CA ASP A 47 -8.79 11.81 -7.56
C ASP A 47 -8.51 11.13 -8.92
N ALA A 48 -7.46 11.57 -9.63
CA ALA A 48 -7.07 10.98 -10.90
C ALA A 48 -6.56 9.52 -10.72
N VAL A 49 -5.83 9.23 -9.65
CA VAL A 49 -5.40 7.86 -9.31
C VAL A 49 -6.59 7.00 -8.89
N ASP A 50 -7.54 7.51 -8.12
CA ASP A 50 -8.76 6.74 -7.78
C ASP A 50 -9.63 6.44 -9.02
N ASP A 51 -9.69 7.37 -9.98
CA ASP A 51 -10.42 7.19 -11.26
C ASP A 51 -9.73 6.17 -12.19
N ALA A 52 -8.39 6.17 -12.23
CA ALA A 52 -7.62 5.21 -13.02
C ALA A 52 -6.33 4.76 -12.30
N PRO A 53 -6.42 3.82 -11.35
CA PRO A 53 -5.29 3.46 -10.46
C PRO A 53 -4.16 2.71 -11.17
N GLY A 54 -4.40 2.25 -12.40
CA GLY A 54 -3.40 1.63 -13.27
C GLY A 54 -2.72 2.58 -14.25
N ASP A 55 -3.06 3.88 -14.26
CA ASP A 55 -2.44 4.85 -15.16
C ASP A 55 -1.10 5.34 -14.56
N PRO A 56 0.04 4.95 -15.17
CA PRO A 56 1.35 5.28 -14.63
C PRO A 56 1.64 6.79 -14.63
N ALA A 57 1.03 7.57 -15.53
CA ALA A 57 1.23 9.01 -15.57
C ALA A 57 0.53 9.70 -14.38
N ARG A 58 -0.67 9.25 -14.02
CA ARG A 58 -1.42 9.77 -12.88
C ARG A 58 -0.74 9.41 -11.56
N VAL A 59 -0.28 8.16 -11.44
CA VAL A 59 0.46 7.71 -10.26
C VAL A 59 1.79 8.45 -10.12
N ALA A 60 2.52 8.69 -11.21
CA ALA A 60 3.74 9.48 -11.18
C ALA A 60 3.50 10.92 -10.72
N ALA A 61 2.44 11.58 -11.23
CA ALA A 61 2.09 12.94 -10.81
C ALA A 61 1.77 13.02 -9.31
N PHE A 62 1.01 12.06 -8.78
CA PHE A 62 0.73 11.97 -7.35
C PHE A 62 2.00 11.74 -6.52
N ALA A 63 2.87 10.83 -6.97
CA ALA A 63 4.15 10.55 -6.32
C ALA A 63 5.09 11.77 -6.31
N ASP A 64 5.14 12.55 -7.40
CA ASP A 64 5.91 13.79 -7.47
C ASP A 64 5.35 14.84 -6.49
N ALA A 65 4.02 14.98 -6.38
CA ALA A 65 3.40 15.90 -5.42
C ALA A 65 3.75 15.55 -3.96
N LEU A 66 3.72 14.26 -3.61
CA LEU A 66 4.13 13.76 -2.29
C LEU A 66 5.63 13.96 -2.03
N THR A 67 6.47 13.75 -3.04
CA THR A 67 7.92 13.98 -2.94
C THR A 67 8.23 15.45 -2.71
N ALA A 68 7.57 16.35 -3.45
CA ALA A 68 7.69 17.80 -3.26
C ALA A 68 7.22 18.24 -1.86
N LEU A 69 6.21 17.56 -1.29
CA LEU A 69 5.81 17.77 0.10
C LEU A 69 6.90 17.30 1.08
N ALA A 70 7.50 16.13 0.87
CA ALA A 70 8.59 15.63 1.70
C ALA A 70 9.81 16.57 1.70
N ASP A 71 10.13 17.17 0.55
CA ASP A 71 11.25 18.12 0.44
C ASP A 71 11.04 19.41 1.23
N ARG A 72 9.79 19.87 1.35
CA ARG A 72 9.44 21.12 2.06
C ARG A 72 9.07 20.91 3.53
N ASP A 73 8.67 19.71 3.92
CA ASP A 73 8.17 19.39 5.26
C ASP A 73 8.86 18.13 5.82
N PRO A 74 9.75 18.27 6.81
CA PRO A 74 10.48 17.15 7.38
C PRO A 74 9.60 16.17 8.18
N GLU A 75 8.46 16.63 8.72
CA GLU A 75 7.50 15.75 9.40
C GLU A 75 6.78 14.88 8.36
N ALA A 76 6.38 15.49 7.24
CA ALA A 76 5.82 14.77 6.11
C ALA A 76 6.82 13.75 5.54
N ALA A 77 8.09 14.13 5.39
CA ALA A 77 9.14 13.22 4.94
C ALA A 77 9.32 12.01 5.86
N ALA A 78 9.35 12.24 7.18
CA ALA A 78 9.47 11.17 8.16
C ALA A 78 8.25 10.23 8.13
N TRP A 79 7.05 10.80 7.98
CA TRP A 79 5.82 10.03 7.84
C TRP A 79 5.82 9.18 6.56
N LEU A 80 6.14 9.78 5.41
CA LEU A 80 6.19 9.09 4.10
C LEU A 80 7.24 7.97 4.09
N HIS A 81 8.40 8.19 4.70
CA HIS A 81 9.42 7.15 4.83
C HIS A 81 8.91 5.95 5.65
N ARG A 82 8.24 6.23 6.78
CA ARG A 82 7.66 5.17 7.61
C ARG A 82 6.55 4.43 6.88
N TRP A 83 5.65 5.17 6.24
CA TRP A 83 4.56 4.60 5.46
C TRP A 83 5.10 3.70 4.34
N LEU A 84 6.11 4.16 3.58
CA LEU A 84 6.76 3.36 2.54
C LEU A 84 7.37 2.07 3.09
N SER A 85 8.04 2.13 4.24
CA SER A 85 8.65 0.95 4.86
C SER A 85 7.60 -0.09 5.30
N ASP A 86 6.42 0.36 5.71
CA ASP A 86 5.33 -0.54 6.10
C ASP A 86 4.55 -1.05 4.87
N ALA A 87 4.36 -0.20 3.85
CA ALA A 87 3.69 -0.53 2.59
C ALA A 87 4.51 -1.49 1.71
N ASP A 88 5.83 -1.33 1.67
CA ASP A 88 6.75 -2.24 0.97
C ASP A 88 6.59 -3.67 1.49
N ARG A 89 6.47 -3.87 2.81
CA ARG A 89 6.19 -5.20 3.39
C ARG A 89 4.84 -5.77 2.97
N ILE A 90 3.85 -4.95 2.66
CA ILE A 90 2.53 -5.41 2.21
C ILE A 90 2.61 -5.88 0.75
N VAL A 91 3.39 -5.18 -0.07
CA VAL A 91 3.56 -5.48 -1.50
C VAL A 91 4.57 -6.62 -1.73
N ASP A 92 5.61 -6.71 -0.90
CA ASP A 92 6.65 -7.75 -0.94
C ASP A 92 6.15 -9.12 -0.48
N VAL A 93 5.18 -9.18 0.44
CA VAL A 93 4.58 -10.44 0.87
C VAL A 93 3.86 -11.09 -0.32
N PRO A 94 4.36 -12.22 -0.85
CA PRO A 94 3.58 -13.00 -1.79
C PRO A 94 2.33 -13.41 -1.03
N HIS A 95 1.15 -13.23 -1.63
CA HIS A 95 -0.08 -13.86 -1.13
C HIS A 95 0.14 -15.37 -1.11
N LEU A 96 0.74 -15.88 -0.04
CA LEU A 96 0.59 -17.27 0.33
C LEU A 96 -0.90 -17.42 0.57
N PRO A 97 -1.62 -18.22 -0.23
CA PRO A 97 -3.01 -18.50 0.07
C PRO A 97 -3.02 -18.97 1.51
N GLN A 98 -3.85 -18.33 2.33
CA GLN A 98 -3.98 -18.69 3.73
C GLN A 98 -4.47 -20.13 3.71
N THR A 99 -3.55 -21.07 3.88
CA THR A 99 -3.87 -22.47 4.11
C THR A 99 -4.67 -22.43 5.38
N VAL A 100 -5.98 -22.54 5.19
CA VAL A 100 -6.94 -22.94 6.21
C VAL A 100 -6.29 -24.13 6.89
N THR A 101 -5.71 -23.90 8.06
CA THR A 101 -5.37 -24.96 8.99
C THR A 101 -6.71 -25.43 9.55
N ASP A 102 -7.43 -26.17 8.72
CA ASP A 102 -8.50 -27.04 9.18
C ASP A 102 -7.83 -28.04 10.12
N PRO A 103 -8.19 -28.10 11.42
CA PRO A 103 -7.82 -29.26 12.19
C PRO A 103 -8.64 -30.42 11.62
N VAL A 104 -8.04 -31.19 10.70
CA VAL A 104 -8.46 -32.56 10.44
C VAL A 104 -8.32 -33.30 11.77
N SER A 105 -9.37 -33.28 12.57
CA SER A 105 -9.64 -34.27 13.61
C SER A 105 -9.87 -35.59 12.89
N GLY A 106 -8.78 -36.24 12.53
CA GLY A 106 -8.76 -37.65 12.20
C GLY A 106 -9.16 -38.44 13.44
N SER A 107 -10.46 -38.61 13.66
CA SER A 107 -10.97 -39.65 14.55
C SER A 107 -10.72 -40.99 13.86
N VAL A 108 -9.57 -41.57 14.17
CA VAL A 108 -9.16 -42.93 13.81
C VAL A 108 -10.28 -43.91 14.18
N THR A 109 -10.77 -44.61 13.17
CA THR A 109 -11.65 -45.78 13.28
C THR A 109 -11.02 -46.82 14.21
N ARG A 110 -11.63 -47.08 15.36
CA ARG A 110 -11.39 -48.32 16.12
C ARG A 110 -12.31 -49.42 15.55
N PRO A 111 -11.76 -50.54 15.05
CA PRO A 111 -12.59 -51.69 14.66
C PRO A 111 -13.10 -52.42 15.91
N GLN A 112 -14.35 -52.83 15.86
CA GLN A 112 -14.95 -53.78 16.79
C GLN A 112 -14.24 -55.14 16.73
N ALA A 113 -14.05 -55.74 17.90
CA ALA A 113 -14.04 -57.19 18.10
C ALA A 113 -14.78 -57.48 19.42
#